data_AF-A0A353J8Z6-F1
#
_entry.id   AF-A0A353J8Z6-F1
#
_cell.length_a   1.000
_cell.length_b   1.000
_cell.length_c   1.000
_cell.angle_alpha   90.00
_cell.angle_beta   90.00
_cell.angle_gamma   90.00
#
_symmetry.space_group_name_H-M   'P 1'
#
loop_
_entity.id
_entity.type
_entity.pdbx_description
1 polymer ?
#
loop_
_entity_poly.entity_id
_entity_poly.type
_entity_poly.pdbx_seq_one_letter_code
_entity_poly.pdbx_strand_id
1 'polypeptide(L)'
;MELDFINNGKKEFDNYEFVFNELMKKTFLRLNIKSNYVVDVTICDNAFIHEINRDYRGVDRPTDVISFAFFDDKEEKASDIIPTSLGEIIISYEKAEEQAVLYGHTVKREMSFLFVHGLLHLLGYDHMKTEDEKIMFGLQNEILGGHMMEVKELVEKAIEARKLAYTPYSHFNVGAAILCKDGEVFLGANIENSSYPLCMCAERNAIYNAYLHGKTKNDFVALALAADTEGPCSPCGACRQVISELFPSEAPIYMANIKGLIQETNAKELLPFAFSGDDLK
;
A
#
# COMPACT_ATOMS: atom_id res chain seq x y z
N MET A 1 -25.99 -13.93 -0.09
CA MET A 1 -24.63 -13.84 0.48
C MET A 1 -24.79 -13.27 1.86
N GLU A 2 -24.17 -13.91 2.84
CA GLU A 2 -24.30 -13.57 4.25
C GLU A 2 -22.89 -13.50 4.84
N LEU A 3 -22.67 -12.53 5.73
CA LEU A 3 -21.42 -12.33 6.45
C LEU A 3 -21.73 -12.59 7.92
N ASP A 4 -21.18 -13.65 8.48
CA ASP A 4 -21.29 -13.94 9.91
C ASP A 4 -20.09 -13.32 10.60
N PHE A 5 -20.33 -12.21 11.31
CA PHE A 5 -19.27 -11.37 11.87
C PHE A 5 -19.21 -11.47 13.39
N ILE A 6 -17.99 -11.69 13.90
CA ILE A 6 -17.69 -11.70 15.34
C ILE A 6 -16.55 -10.72 15.61
N ASN A 7 -16.74 -9.81 16.56
CA ASN A 7 -15.67 -8.97 17.09
C ASN A 7 -15.30 -9.40 18.51
N ASN A 8 -14.15 -10.06 18.64
CA ASN A 8 -13.54 -10.40 19.94
C ASN A 8 -12.50 -9.37 20.39
N GLY A 9 -12.33 -8.27 19.65
CA GLY A 9 -11.40 -7.19 19.93
C GLY A 9 -12.04 -5.99 20.63
N LYS A 10 -11.52 -4.80 20.33
CA LYS A 10 -12.04 -3.53 20.86
C LYS A 10 -13.38 -3.19 20.18
N LYS A 11 -14.31 -2.58 20.94
CA LYS A 11 -15.64 -2.15 20.43
C LYS A 11 -15.59 -1.20 19.23
N GLU A 12 -14.52 -0.44 19.07
CA GLU A 12 -14.36 0.46 17.92
C GLU A 12 -14.33 -0.27 16.57
N PHE A 13 -14.09 -1.59 16.59
CA PHE A 13 -14.11 -2.44 15.39
C PHE A 13 -15.49 -3.04 15.07
N ASP A 14 -16.53 -2.83 15.89
CA ASP A 14 -17.88 -3.34 15.64
C ASP A 14 -18.46 -2.83 14.31
N ASN A 15 -18.06 -1.62 13.89
CA ASN A 15 -18.53 -1.01 12.64
C ASN A 15 -17.96 -1.67 11.38
N TYR A 16 -16.96 -2.57 11.49
CA TYR A 16 -16.39 -3.25 10.33
C TYR A 16 -17.30 -4.31 9.74
N GLU A 17 -18.31 -4.79 10.48
CA GLU A 17 -19.35 -5.66 9.92
C GLU A 17 -19.98 -5.02 8.66
N PHE A 18 -20.33 -3.74 8.75
CA PHE A 18 -20.89 -2.99 7.63
C PHE A 18 -19.87 -2.82 6.50
N VAL A 19 -18.61 -2.50 6.83
CA VAL A 19 -17.54 -2.29 5.85
C VAL A 19 -17.26 -3.57 5.07
N PHE A 20 -17.11 -4.70 5.76
CA PHE A 20 -16.84 -6.00 5.16
C PHE A 20 -18.02 -6.49 4.33
N ASN A 21 -19.26 -6.27 4.78
CA ASN A 21 -20.45 -6.58 3.98
C ASN A 21 -20.45 -5.83 2.63
N GLU A 22 -20.12 -4.54 2.62
CA GLU A 22 -20.07 -3.76 1.37
C GLU A 22 -18.92 -4.21 0.46
N LEU A 23 -17.75 -4.52 1.03
CA LEU A 23 -16.61 -5.05 0.28
C LEU A 23 -16.90 -6.44 -0.29
N MET A 24 -17.59 -7.31 0.46
CA MET A 24 -18.02 -8.62 0.01
C MET A 24 -18.97 -8.50 -1.18
N LYS A 25 -20.01 -7.66 -1.07
CA LYS A 25 -20.95 -7.41 -2.18
C LYS A 25 -20.21 -6.91 -3.42
N LYS A 26 -19.28 -5.97 -3.25
CA LYS A 26 -18.48 -5.44 -4.36
C LYS A 26 -17.60 -6.53 -5.00
N THR A 27 -16.96 -7.37 -4.18
CA THR A 27 -16.13 -8.50 -4.64
C THR A 27 -16.96 -9.49 -5.46
N PHE A 28 -18.10 -9.93 -4.92
CA PHE A 28 -18.96 -10.91 -5.58
C PHE A 28 -19.56 -10.36 -6.88
N LEU A 29 -19.98 -9.09 -6.88
CA LEU A 29 -20.44 -8.42 -8.09
C LEU A 29 -19.33 -8.37 -9.15
N ARG A 30 -18.11 -8.01 -8.75
CA ARG A 30 -16.95 -7.91 -9.65
C ARG A 30 -16.56 -9.27 -10.26
N LEU A 31 -16.71 -10.34 -9.49
CA LEU A 31 -16.41 -11.71 -9.90
C LEU A 31 -17.61 -12.42 -10.55
N ASN A 32 -18.75 -11.74 -10.67
CA ASN A 32 -20.01 -12.28 -11.21
C ASN A 32 -20.45 -13.58 -10.49
N ILE A 33 -20.23 -13.63 -9.17
CA ILE A 33 -20.63 -14.76 -8.32
C ILE A 33 -22.13 -14.63 -8.03
N LYS A 34 -22.90 -15.63 -8.45
CA LYS A 34 -24.36 -15.67 -8.26
C LYS A 34 -24.81 -16.59 -7.12
N SER A 35 -23.91 -17.45 -6.66
CA SER A 35 -24.13 -18.42 -5.60
C SER A 35 -24.36 -17.76 -4.25
N ASN A 36 -25.16 -18.41 -3.41
CA ASN A 36 -25.39 -17.95 -2.04
C ASN A 36 -24.31 -18.52 -1.10
N TYR A 37 -23.27 -17.72 -0.82
CA TYR A 37 -22.23 -18.08 0.14
C TYR A 37 -22.42 -17.39 1.49
N VAL A 38 -21.96 -18.07 2.55
CA VAL A 38 -21.72 -17.50 3.89
C VAL A 38 -20.21 -17.38 4.08
N VAL A 39 -19.76 -16.25 4.62
CA VAL A 39 -18.36 -16.03 4.99
C VAL A 39 -18.30 -15.67 6.46
N ASP A 40 -17.56 -16.45 7.23
CA ASP A 40 -17.34 -16.21 8.65
C ASP A 40 -16.14 -15.25 8.81
N VAL A 41 -16.30 -14.19 9.60
CA VAL A 41 -15.23 -13.22 9.87
C VAL A 41 -15.10 -12.96 11.36
N THR A 42 -13.90 -13.19 11.88
CA THR A 42 -13.55 -12.91 13.27
C THR A 42 -12.46 -11.84 13.36
N ILE A 43 -12.76 -10.73 14.03
CA ILE A 43 -11.73 -9.77 14.47
C ILE A 43 -11.25 -10.17 15.87
N CYS A 44 -9.93 -10.22 16.07
CA CYS A 44 -9.32 -10.68 17.32
C CYS A 44 -8.01 -9.93 17.65
N ASP A 45 -7.47 -10.17 18.85
CA ASP A 45 -6.16 -9.65 19.26
C ASP A 45 -5.00 -10.54 18.78
N ASN A 46 -3.75 -10.08 19.00
CA ASN A 46 -2.57 -10.84 18.61
C ASN A 46 -2.42 -12.16 19.37
N ALA A 47 -2.90 -12.24 20.61
CA ALA A 47 -2.79 -13.45 21.42
C ALA A 47 -3.63 -14.58 20.80
N PHE A 48 -4.89 -14.28 20.45
CA PHE A 48 -5.78 -15.23 19.81
C PHE A 48 -5.25 -15.70 18.45
N ILE A 49 -4.88 -14.77 17.56
CA ILE A 49 -4.41 -15.18 16.22
C ILE A 49 -3.08 -15.92 16.27
N HIS A 50 -2.21 -15.66 17.27
CA HIS A 50 -0.97 -16.40 17.49
C HIS A 50 -1.27 -17.85 17.86
N GLU A 51 -2.22 -18.11 18.75
CA GLU A 51 -2.66 -19.47 19.07
C GLU A 51 -3.13 -20.21 17.81
N ILE A 52 -3.98 -19.59 17.00
CA ILE A 52 -4.45 -20.17 15.73
C ILE A 52 -3.28 -20.42 14.76
N ASN A 53 -2.37 -19.46 14.61
CA ASN A 53 -1.23 -19.58 13.69
C ASN A 53 -0.28 -20.71 14.12
N ARG A 54 -0.05 -20.87 15.42
CA ARG A 54 0.76 -21.94 15.98
C ARG A 54 0.08 -23.29 15.79
N ASP A 55 -1.20 -23.39 16.13
CA ASP A 55 -1.90 -24.68 16.20
C ASP A 55 -2.26 -25.23 14.81
N TYR A 56 -2.60 -24.36 13.86
CA TYR A 56 -3.02 -24.77 12.51
C TYR A 56 -1.92 -24.67 11.45
N ARG A 57 -0.98 -23.71 11.57
CA ARG A 57 0.10 -23.49 10.58
C ARG A 57 1.49 -23.89 11.11
N GLY A 58 1.62 -24.23 12.39
CA GLY A 58 2.91 -24.56 13.01
C GLY A 58 3.84 -23.35 13.15
N VAL A 59 3.30 -22.12 13.09
CA VAL A 59 4.08 -20.88 13.10
C VAL A 59 3.90 -20.15 14.44
N ASP A 60 4.94 -20.16 15.28
CA ASP A 60 4.91 -19.62 16.64
C ASP A 60 5.14 -18.09 16.69
N ARG A 61 4.24 -17.34 16.05
CA ARG A 61 4.16 -15.87 16.14
C ARG A 61 2.77 -15.37 15.71
N PRO A 62 2.32 -14.18 16.13
CA PRO A 62 1.13 -13.56 15.57
C PRO A 62 1.30 -13.27 14.07
N THR A 63 0.18 -13.26 13.36
CA THR A 63 0.05 -12.84 11.96
C THR A 63 -1.10 -11.83 11.85
N ASP A 64 -1.20 -11.19 10.71
CA ASP A 64 -2.23 -10.20 10.37
C ASP A 64 -3.58 -10.82 10.01
N VAL A 65 -3.59 -11.84 9.14
CA VAL A 65 -4.79 -12.54 8.70
C VAL A 65 -4.54 -14.03 8.49
N ILE A 66 -5.54 -14.85 8.80
CA ILE A 66 -5.60 -16.28 8.45
C ILE A 66 -6.93 -16.53 7.73
N SER A 67 -6.91 -17.32 6.67
CA SER A 67 -8.10 -17.71 5.93
C SER A 67 -8.17 -19.22 5.80
N PHE A 68 -9.27 -19.81 6.26
CA PHE A 68 -9.56 -21.24 6.16
C PHE A 68 -10.66 -21.44 5.11
N ALA A 69 -10.30 -21.92 3.92
CA ALA A 69 -11.28 -22.31 2.92
C ALA A 69 -11.87 -23.68 3.28
N PHE A 70 -13.19 -23.81 3.20
CA PHE A 70 -13.86 -25.11 3.40
C PHE A 70 -13.98 -25.93 2.11
N PHE A 71 -13.66 -25.34 0.96
CA PHE A 71 -13.62 -26.01 -0.33
C PHE A 71 -12.22 -25.94 -0.93
N ASP A 72 -11.56 -27.10 -1.05
CA ASP A 72 -10.28 -27.23 -1.76
C ASP A 72 -10.47 -27.42 -3.27
N ASP A 73 -11.62 -27.97 -3.69
CA ASP A 73 -11.93 -28.29 -5.09
C ASP A 73 -13.28 -27.70 -5.53
N LYS A 74 -13.32 -27.14 -6.75
CA LYS A 74 -14.46 -26.46 -7.39
C LYS A 74 -15.68 -27.36 -7.69
N GLU A 75 -15.88 -28.47 -6.97
CA GLU A 75 -16.83 -29.53 -7.35
C GLU A 75 -18.19 -29.46 -6.63
N GLU A 76 -18.32 -28.81 -5.47
CA GLU A 76 -19.64 -28.62 -4.86
C GLU A 76 -20.30 -27.33 -5.35
N LYS A 77 -21.26 -27.50 -6.27
CA LYS A 77 -22.10 -26.41 -6.77
C LYS A 77 -22.99 -25.91 -5.63
N ALA A 78 -22.67 -24.72 -5.14
CA ALA A 78 -23.55 -23.96 -4.27
C ALA A 78 -24.99 -23.96 -4.82
N SER A 79 -25.93 -24.33 -3.96
CA SER A 79 -27.36 -24.30 -4.24
C SER A 79 -27.90 -22.88 -4.10
N ASP A 80 -28.83 -22.46 -4.96
CA ASP A 80 -29.50 -21.16 -4.80
C ASP A 80 -30.40 -21.10 -3.56
N ILE A 81 -30.72 -22.26 -2.97
CA ILE A 81 -31.70 -22.40 -1.86
C ILE A 81 -31.01 -22.48 -0.50
N ILE A 82 -29.82 -23.08 -0.42
CA ILE A 82 -29.11 -23.32 0.84
C ILE A 82 -27.78 -22.58 0.80
N PRO A 83 -27.53 -21.61 1.71
CA PRO A 83 -26.25 -20.93 1.81
C PRO A 83 -25.12 -21.95 2.02
N THR A 84 -24.06 -21.81 1.24
CA THR A 84 -22.88 -22.67 1.31
C THR A 84 -21.79 -21.91 2.08
N SER A 85 -21.21 -22.49 3.14
CA SER A 85 -20.15 -21.80 3.91
C SER A 85 -18.83 -21.85 3.15
N LEU A 86 -18.34 -20.68 2.74
CA LEU A 86 -17.13 -20.55 1.91
C LEU A 86 -15.85 -20.76 2.73
N GLY A 87 -15.86 -20.34 3.98
CA GLY A 87 -14.68 -20.37 4.85
C GLY A 87 -14.72 -19.28 5.91
N GLU A 88 -13.64 -19.25 6.70
CA GLU A 88 -13.43 -18.31 7.80
C GLU A 88 -12.25 -17.39 7.53
N ILE A 89 -12.39 -16.10 7.85
CA ILE A 89 -11.33 -15.09 7.83
C ILE A 89 -11.12 -14.57 9.25
N ILE A 90 -9.92 -14.73 9.79
CA ILE A 90 -9.55 -14.26 11.13
C ILE A 90 -8.54 -13.13 10.98
N ILE A 91 -8.85 -11.93 11.48
CA ILE A 91 -8.05 -10.71 11.32
C ILE A 91 -7.60 -10.21 12.69
N SER A 92 -6.30 -9.93 12.85
CA SER A 92 -5.78 -9.24 14.03
C SER A 92 -5.90 -7.72 13.87
N TYR A 93 -6.67 -7.08 14.75
CA TYR A 93 -6.80 -5.62 14.71
C TYR A 93 -5.51 -4.92 15.15
N GLU A 94 -4.74 -5.51 16.07
CA GLU A 94 -3.47 -4.94 16.53
C GLU A 94 -2.43 -4.96 15.40
N LYS A 95 -2.39 -6.04 14.60
CA LYS A 95 -1.56 -6.06 13.39
C LYS A 95 -2.01 -5.05 12.36
N ALA A 96 -3.32 -4.92 12.14
CA ALA A 96 -3.84 -3.92 11.23
C ALA A 96 -3.51 -2.48 11.69
N GLU A 97 -3.54 -2.19 13.00
CA GLU A 97 -3.09 -0.91 13.57
C GLU A 97 -1.59 -0.68 13.33
N GLU A 98 -0.74 -1.67 13.61
CA GLU A 98 0.71 -1.61 13.35
C GLU A 98 1.02 -1.37 11.87
N GLN A 99 0.40 -2.14 10.97
CA GLN A 99 0.60 -2.06 9.52
C GLN A 99 0.07 -0.74 8.96
N ALA A 100 -1.08 -0.24 9.45
CA ALA A 100 -1.60 1.06 9.05
C ALA A 100 -0.63 2.20 9.31
N VAL A 101 0.02 2.19 10.48
CA VAL A 101 1.07 3.18 10.81
C VAL A 101 2.30 2.97 9.92
N LEU A 102 2.78 1.73 9.80
CA LEU A 102 3.98 1.39 9.04
C LEU A 102 3.86 1.77 7.56
N TYR A 103 2.71 1.50 6.94
CA TYR A 103 2.47 1.73 5.52
C TYR A 103 1.82 3.09 5.23
N GLY A 104 1.58 3.91 6.25
CA GLY A 104 1.10 5.28 6.09
C GLY A 104 -0.34 5.40 5.59
N HIS A 105 -1.22 4.45 5.93
CA HIS A 105 -2.64 4.52 5.60
C HIS A 105 -3.53 4.35 6.84
N THR A 106 -4.85 4.44 6.65
CA THR A 106 -5.79 4.32 7.78
C THR A 106 -5.94 2.87 8.21
N VAL A 107 -6.28 2.64 9.48
CA VAL A 107 -6.67 1.30 9.98
C VAL A 107 -7.83 0.74 9.15
N LYS A 108 -8.78 1.59 8.75
CA LYS A 108 -9.88 1.20 7.87
C LYS A 108 -9.40 0.65 6.54
N ARG A 109 -8.36 1.25 5.96
CA ARG A 109 -7.75 0.80 4.71
C ARG A 109 -7.11 -0.58 4.89
N GLU A 110 -6.36 -0.77 5.98
CA GLU A 110 -5.68 -2.03 6.26
C GLU A 110 -6.66 -3.17 6.52
N MET A 111 -7.64 -2.96 7.41
CA MET A 111 -8.70 -3.93 7.67
C MET A 111 -9.47 -4.30 6.40
N SER A 112 -9.73 -3.32 5.53
CA SER A 112 -10.36 -3.57 4.22
C SER A 112 -9.47 -4.43 3.32
N PHE A 113 -8.16 -4.15 3.32
CA PHE A 113 -7.17 -4.92 2.56
C PHE A 113 -7.11 -6.36 3.05
N LEU A 114 -6.91 -6.60 4.35
CA LEU A 114 -6.83 -7.93 4.94
C LEU A 114 -8.10 -8.74 4.69
N PHE A 115 -9.28 -8.10 4.81
CA PHE A 115 -10.55 -8.76 4.51
C PHE A 115 -10.68 -9.17 3.05
N VAL A 116 -10.44 -8.27 2.10
CA VAL A 116 -10.52 -8.60 0.66
C VAL A 116 -9.46 -9.63 0.28
N HIS A 117 -8.27 -9.55 0.85
CA HIS A 117 -7.21 -10.53 0.65
C HIS A 117 -7.65 -11.94 1.07
N GLY A 118 -8.15 -12.07 2.31
CA GLY A 118 -8.65 -13.34 2.83
C GLY A 118 -9.82 -13.86 2.00
N LEU A 119 -10.74 -12.98 1.60
CA LEU A 119 -11.89 -13.36 0.78
C LEU A 119 -11.48 -13.87 -0.61
N LEU A 120 -10.48 -13.27 -1.24
CA LEU A 120 -9.97 -13.74 -2.52
C LEU A 120 -9.31 -15.12 -2.41
N HIS A 121 -8.60 -15.41 -1.30
CA HIS A 121 -8.11 -16.77 -0.99
C HIS A 121 -9.24 -17.77 -0.85
N LEU A 122 -10.29 -17.42 -0.09
CA LEU A 122 -11.48 -18.28 0.05
C LEU A 122 -12.17 -18.56 -1.30
N LEU A 123 -12.05 -17.65 -2.27
CA LEU A 123 -12.59 -17.78 -3.62
C LEU A 123 -11.63 -18.49 -4.60
N GLY A 124 -10.50 -18.99 -4.11
CA GLY A 124 -9.53 -19.78 -4.88
C GLY A 124 -8.53 -18.97 -5.69
N TYR A 125 -8.34 -17.68 -5.38
CA TYR A 125 -7.22 -16.88 -5.89
C TYR A 125 -6.04 -17.00 -4.93
N ASP A 126 -4.83 -17.15 -5.46
CA ASP A 126 -3.60 -17.25 -4.67
C ASP A 126 -2.54 -16.31 -5.27
N HIS A 127 -1.45 -16.07 -4.54
CA HIS A 127 -0.34 -15.21 -4.95
C HIS A 127 1.03 -15.89 -4.84
N MET A 128 1.08 -17.21 -4.66
CA MET A 128 2.32 -17.99 -4.59
C MET A 128 3.15 -17.98 -5.88
N LYS A 129 2.52 -17.74 -7.04
CA LYS A 129 3.20 -17.58 -8.35
C LYS A 129 2.97 -16.16 -8.86
N THR A 130 3.98 -15.62 -9.56
CA THR A 130 3.95 -14.24 -10.10
C THR A 130 2.78 -13.95 -11.04
N GLU A 131 2.28 -14.94 -11.77
CA GLU A 131 1.10 -14.78 -12.65
C GLU A 131 -0.19 -14.66 -11.84
N ASP A 132 -0.35 -15.52 -10.83
CA ASP A 132 -1.52 -15.55 -9.94
C ASP A 132 -1.55 -14.31 -9.03
N GLU A 133 -0.37 -13.89 -8.54
CA GLU A 133 -0.15 -12.67 -7.78
C GLU A 133 -0.69 -11.44 -8.54
N LYS A 134 -0.30 -11.25 -9.80
CA LYS A 134 -0.77 -10.12 -10.62
C LYS A 134 -2.29 -10.09 -10.75
N ILE A 135 -2.92 -11.27 -10.87
CA ILE A 135 -4.38 -11.39 -10.99
C ILE A 135 -5.04 -11.01 -9.66
N MET A 136 -4.59 -11.63 -8.56
CA MET A 136 -5.18 -11.43 -7.25
C MET A 136 -5.02 -9.98 -6.78
N PHE A 137 -3.82 -9.43 -6.85
CA PHE A 137 -3.57 -8.03 -6.47
C PHE A 137 -4.30 -7.04 -7.40
N GLY A 138 -4.41 -7.33 -8.69
CA GLY A 138 -5.21 -6.55 -9.62
C GLY A 138 -6.68 -6.48 -9.20
N LEU A 139 -7.29 -7.63 -8.91
CA LEU A 139 -8.66 -7.72 -8.42
C LEU A 139 -8.83 -7.00 -7.08
N GLN A 140 -7.91 -7.22 -6.14
CA GLN A 140 -7.93 -6.58 -4.83
C GLN A 140 -7.91 -5.06 -4.94
N ASN A 141 -7.07 -4.49 -5.82
CA ASN A 141 -7.00 -3.06 -6.08
C ASN A 141 -8.29 -2.50 -6.68
N GLU A 142 -8.89 -3.20 -7.66
CA GLU A 142 -10.18 -2.81 -8.25
C GLU A 142 -11.31 -2.82 -7.21
N ILE A 143 -11.36 -3.85 -6.37
CA ILE A 143 -12.36 -4.01 -5.30
C ILE A 143 -12.16 -2.93 -4.24
N LEU A 144 -10.94 -2.62 -3.84
CA LEU A 144 -10.68 -1.61 -2.83
C LEU A 144 -10.77 -0.17 -3.37
N GLY A 145 -10.92 0.02 -4.68
CA GLY A 145 -11.11 1.33 -5.30
C GLY A 145 -9.92 2.28 -5.11
N GLY A 146 -8.73 1.73 -4.93
CA GLY A 146 -7.48 2.44 -4.70
C GLY A 146 -6.35 1.44 -4.73
N HIS A 147 -5.24 1.79 -5.36
CA HIS A 147 -4.11 0.91 -5.58
C HIS A 147 -3.24 0.85 -4.31
N MET A 148 -3.07 -0.33 -3.69
CA MET A 148 -1.92 -0.53 -2.81
C MET A 148 -0.70 -0.70 -3.72
N MET A 149 0.11 0.35 -3.76
CA MET A 149 1.34 0.35 -4.54
C MET A 149 2.45 -0.27 -3.70
N GLU A 150 2.94 -1.40 -4.14
CA GLU A 150 4.15 -2.00 -3.58
C GLU A 150 5.34 -1.05 -3.71
N VAL A 151 6.26 -1.10 -2.75
CA VAL A 151 7.48 -0.26 -2.76
C VAL A 151 8.25 -0.43 -4.08
N LYS A 152 8.35 -1.67 -4.56
CA LYS A 152 9.00 -1.99 -5.83
C LYS A 152 8.30 -1.32 -7.01
N GLU A 153 6.97 -1.30 -7.04
CA GLU A 153 6.24 -0.66 -8.12
C GLU A 153 6.42 0.87 -8.10
N LEU A 154 6.40 1.49 -6.92
CA LEU A 154 6.65 2.93 -6.81
C LEU A 154 8.07 3.30 -7.23
N VAL A 155 9.07 2.47 -6.87
CA VAL A 155 10.46 2.61 -7.33
C VAL A 155 10.57 2.40 -8.84
N GLU A 156 9.89 1.41 -9.42
CA GLU A 156 9.84 1.20 -10.87
C GLU A 156 9.27 2.44 -11.58
N LYS A 157 8.20 3.06 -11.06
CA LYS A 157 7.68 4.32 -11.60
C LYS A 157 8.72 5.45 -11.52
N ALA A 158 9.50 5.54 -10.44
CA ALA A 158 10.61 6.50 -10.35
C ALA A 158 11.72 6.19 -11.36
N ILE A 159 12.06 4.91 -11.58
CA ILE A 159 13.03 4.48 -12.62
C ILE A 159 12.55 4.85 -14.02
N GLU A 160 11.28 4.63 -14.32
CA GLU A 160 10.66 5.00 -15.59
C GLU A 160 10.63 6.53 -15.78
N ALA A 161 10.32 7.29 -14.72
CA ALA A 161 10.34 8.75 -14.76
C ALA A 161 11.73 9.31 -15.14
N ARG A 162 12.83 8.62 -14.83
CA ARG A 162 14.19 9.04 -15.25
C ARG A 162 14.33 9.22 -16.77
N LYS A 163 13.53 8.50 -17.57
CA LYS A 163 13.55 8.61 -19.04
C LYS A 163 13.02 9.96 -19.53
N LEU A 164 12.31 10.69 -18.68
CA LEU A 164 11.78 12.04 -18.96
C LEU A 164 12.79 13.15 -18.62
N ALA A 165 13.96 12.81 -18.06
CA ALA A 165 14.96 13.78 -17.65
C ALA A 165 15.54 14.54 -18.85
N TYR A 166 15.78 15.84 -18.66
CA TYR A 166 16.51 16.69 -19.60
C TYR A 166 17.87 17.04 -18.99
N THR A 167 18.92 16.33 -19.37
CA THR A 167 20.22 16.35 -18.70
C THR A 167 21.41 16.44 -19.68
N PRO A 168 21.41 17.37 -20.64
CA PRO A 168 22.47 17.43 -21.64
C PRO A 168 23.83 17.87 -21.07
N TYR A 169 23.91 18.36 -19.83
CA TYR A 169 25.14 18.85 -19.22
C TYR A 169 25.76 17.81 -18.29
N SER A 170 25.00 17.24 -17.36
CA SER A 170 25.53 16.23 -16.43
C SER A 170 25.45 14.80 -16.95
N HIS A 171 24.52 14.53 -17.88
CA HIS A 171 24.13 13.18 -18.29
C HIS A 171 23.69 12.27 -17.12
N PHE A 172 23.28 12.88 -16.00
CA PHE A 172 22.88 12.16 -14.79
C PHE A 172 21.37 12.21 -14.58
N ASN A 173 20.68 11.15 -15.00
CA ASN A 173 19.21 11.10 -14.95
C ASN A 173 18.72 10.65 -13.58
N VAL A 174 17.85 11.46 -12.99
CA VAL A 174 17.14 11.20 -11.74
C VAL A 174 15.65 11.26 -12.00
N GLY A 175 14.92 10.35 -11.39
CA GLY A 175 13.47 10.24 -11.50
C GLY A 175 12.88 10.09 -10.11
N ALA A 176 11.65 10.55 -9.94
CA ALA A 176 10.91 10.50 -8.69
C ALA A 176 9.44 10.19 -8.95
N ALA A 177 8.79 9.56 -7.99
CA ALA A 177 7.36 9.23 -8.02
C ALA A 177 6.74 9.43 -6.63
N ILE A 178 5.63 10.16 -6.56
CA ILE A 178 4.86 10.37 -5.33
C ILE A 178 3.56 9.59 -5.43
N LEU A 179 3.30 8.74 -4.44
CA LEU A 179 2.02 8.06 -4.26
C LEU A 179 1.09 8.92 -3.40
N CYS A 180 -0.14 9.13 -3.89
CA CYS A 180 -1.20 9.80 -3.15
C CYS A 180 -2.18 8.80 -2.50
N LYS A 181 -2.94 9.26 -1.52
CA LYS A 181 -3.94 8.46 -0.77
C LYS A 181 -5.07 7.92 -1.63
N ASP A 182 -5.37 8.58 -2.74
CA ASP A 182 -6.34 8.14 -3.75
C ASP A 182 -5.75 7.19 -4.80
N GLY A 183 -4.47 6.85 -4.66
CA GLY A 183 -3.74 5.97 -5.57
C GLY A 183 -3.16 6.66 -6.80
N GLU A 184 -3.38 7.97 -6.99
CA GLU A 184 -2.71 8.70 -8.07
C GLU A 184 -1.19 8.76 -7.83
N VAL A 185 -0.43 8.75 -8.92
CA VAL A 185 1.03 8.90 -8.88
C VAL A 185 1.50 10.09 -9.69
N PHE A 186 2.28 10.95 -9.03
CA PHE A 186 2.91 12.10 -9.68
C PHE A 186 4.39 11.84 -9.94
N LEU A 187 4.76 11.88 -11.21
CA LEU A 187 6.14 11.68 -11.65
C LEU A 187 6.89 13.01 -11.69
N GLY A 188 8.20 12.92 -11.47
CA GLY A 188 9.16 14.01 -11.67
C GLY A 188 10.47 13.47 -12.22
N ALA A 189 11.16 14.30 -13.00
CA ALA A 189 12.50 14.03 -13.52
C ALA A 189 13.33 15.30 -13.41
N ASN A 190 14.67 15.19 -13.34
CA ASN A 190 15.50 16.38 -13.31
C ASN A 190 15.55 17.08 -14.68
N ILE A 191 15.50 18.40 -14.66
CA ILE A 191 15.52 19.27 -15.84
C ILE A 191 16.65 20.29 -15.65
N GLU A 192 17.64 20.22 -16.53
CA GLU A 192 18.79 21.10 -16.47
C GLU A 192 18.63 22.38 -17.30
N ASN A 193 19.52 23.32 -17.03
CA ASN A 193 19.63 24.57 -17.77
C ASN A 193 21.12 24.93 -17.92
N SER A 194 21.49 25.66 -18.98
CA SER A 194 22.87 26.14 -19.16
C SER A 194 23.29 27.11 -18.04
N SER A 195 22.33 27.81 -17.43
CA SER A 195 22.51 28.50 -16.15
C SER A 195 22.22 27.52 -15.01
N TYR A 196 23.27 26.84 -14.53
CA TYR A 196 23.15 25.70 -13.59
C TYR A 196 22.31 25.96 -12.32
N PRO A 197 22.28 27.16 -11.72
CA PRO A 197 21.40 27.43 -10.57
C PRO A 197 19.90 27.29 -10.88
N LEU A 198 19.50 27.29 -12.15
CA LEU A 198 18.12 27.10 -12.61
C LEU A 198 17.75 25.62 -12.80
N CYS A 199 18.67 24.69 -12.56
CA CYS A 199 18.38 23.26 -12.64
C CYS A 199 17.38 22.83 -11.56
N MET A 200 16.41 22.01 -11.98
CA MET A 200 15.38 21.45 -11.13
C MET A 200 15.59 19.94 -10.95
N CYS A 201 15.53 19.48 -9.70
CA CYS A 201 15.70 18.07 -9.36
C CYS A 201 14.36 17.32 -9.49
N ALA A 202 14.44 15.99 -9.62
CA ALA A 202 13.27 15.14 -9.84
C ALA A 202 12.26 15.22 -8.69
N GLU A 203 12.73 15.22 -7.44
CA GLU A 203 11.90 15.25 -6.23
C GLU A 203 11.09 16.53 -6.17
N ARG A 204 11.73 17.68 -6.43
CA ARG A 204 11.06 18.99 -6.49
C ARG A 204 10.02 19.03 -7.61
N ASN A 205 10.37 18.55 -8.80
CA ASN A 205 9.43 18.48 -9.92
C ASN A 205 8.23 17.57 -9.62
N ALA A 206 8.42 16.42 -8.97
CA ALA A 206 7.31 15.53 -8.59
C ALA A 206 6.38 16.20 -7.57
N ILE A 207 6.95 16.81 -6.50
CA ILE A 207 6.16 17.51 -5.46
C ILE A 207 5.38 18.66 -6.10
N TYR A 208 6.03 19.52 -6.88
CA TYR A 208 5.38 20.67 -7.49
C TYR A 208 4.31 20.25 -8.50
N ASN A 209 4.55 19.19 -9.26
CA ASN A 209 3.56 18.62 -10.17
C ASN A 209 2.30 18.17 -9.41
N ALA A 210 2.46 17.45 -8.29
CA ALA A 210 1.33 17.04 -7.46
C ALA A 210 0.55 18.23 -6.90
N TYR A 211 1.25 19.25 -6.40
CA TYR A 211 0.62 20.49 -5.90
C TYR A 211 -0.13 21.26 -6.99
N LEU A 212 0.38 21.31 -8.23
CA LEU A 212 -0.31 21.92 -9.37
C LEU A 212 -1.61 21.17 -9.74
N HIS A 213 -1.71 19.89 -9.39
CA HIS A 213 -2.92 19.08 -9.55
C HIS A 213 -3.82 19.10 -8.30
N GLY A 214 -3.62 20.08 -7.40
CA GLY A 214 -4.47 20.30 -6.23
C GLY A 214 -4.20 19.35 -5.07
N LYS A 215 -3.16 18.51 -5.14
CA LYS A 215 -2.72 17.72 -3.98
C LYS A 215 -1.97 18.60 -2.98
N THR A 216 -1.90 18.14 -1.75
CA THR A 216 -1.14 18.75 -0.67
C THR A 216 -0.30 17.69 0.04
N LYS A 217 0.60 18.10 0.93
CA LYS A 217 1.33 17.14 1.78
C LYS A 217 0.43 16.16 2.50
N ASN A 218 -0.80 16.55 2.87
CA ASN A 218 -1.75 15.67 3.54
C ASN A 218 -2.30 14.55 2.65
N ASP A 219 -2.09 14.63 1.34
CA ASP A 219 -2.56 13.65 0.37
C ASP A 219 -1.48 12.63 0.01
N PHE A 220 -0.22 12.86 0.41
CA PHE A 220 0.89 11.98 0.06
C PHE A 220 1.04 10.81 1.04
N VAL A 221 1.40 9.66 0.47
CA VAL A 221 1.64 8.40 1.18
C VAL A 221 3.12 8.05 1.18
N ALA A 222 3.78 8.12 0.01
CA ALA A 222 5.18 7.75 -0.14
C ALA A 222 5.84 8.49 -1.30
N LEU A 223 7.16 8.63 -1.24
CA LEU A 223 8.01 9.18 -2.31
C LEU A 223 9.07 8.14 -2.65
N ALA A 224 9.29 7.86 -3.92
CA ALA A 224 10.47 7.13 -4.39
C ALA A 224 11.33 8.04 -5.26
N LEU A 225 12.66 7.88 -5.19
CA LEU A 225 13.61 8.47 -6.12
C LEU A 225 14.61 7.43 -6.60
N ALA A 226 15.03 7.53 -7.86
CA ALA A 226 15.95 6.59 -8.48
C ALA A 226 16.98 7.30 -9.38
N ALA A 227 18.23 6.84 -9.33
CA ALA A 227 19.30 7.26 -10.24
C ALA A 227 20.28 6.11 -10.53
N ASP A 228 21.10 6.25 -11.59
CA ASP A 228 22.14 5.26 -11.88
C ASP A 228 23.38 5.54 -11.02
N THR A 229 23.44 4.87 -9.87
CA THR A 229 24.44 5.07 -8.81
C THR A 229 24.86 3.72 -8.22
N GLU A 230 26.02 3.64 -7.57
CA GLU A 230 26.49 2.39 -6.95
C GLU A 230 25.61 1.96 -5.78
N GLY A 231 25.29 2.89 -4.87
CA GLY A 231 24.32 2.70 -3.80
C GLY A 231 22.99 3.43 -4.08
N PRO A 232 22.02 3.40 -3.13
CA PRO A 232 20.80 4.19 -3.19
C PRO A 232 21.07 5.68 -3.47
N CYS A 233 20.31 6.30 -4.37
CA CYS A 233 20.52 7.70 -4.70
C CYS A 233 20.06 8.60 -3.54
N SER A 234 20.88 9.58 -3.15
CA SER A 234 20.56 10.46 -2.03
C SER A 234 20.03 11.82 -2.53
N PRO A 235 18.93 12.35 -1.97
CA PRO A 235 18.41 13.66 -2.34
C PRO A 235 19.39 14.75 -1.92
N CYS A 236 19.54 15.78 -2.75
CA CYS A 236 20.40 16.93 -2.45
C CYS A 236 19.80 17.79 -1.32
N GLY A 237 20.62 18.64 -0.69
CA GLY A 237 20.18 19.47 0.44
C GLY A 237 18.95 20.35 0.13
N ALA A 238 18.87 20.92 -1.07
CA ALA A 238 17.70 21.70 -1.48
C ALA A 238 16.43 20.84 -1.59
N CYS A 239 16.52 19.63 -2.12
CA CYS A 239 15.37 18.70 -2.15
C CYS A 239 14.95 18.30 -0.74
N ARG A 240 15.90 18.00 0.15
CA ARG A 240 15.61 17.66 1.54
C ARG A 240 14.82 18.76 2.26
N GLN A 241 15.19 20.03 2.04
CA GLN A 241 14.47 21.18 2.61
C GLN A 241 13.07 21.36 2.02
N VAL A 242 12.87 21.08 0.73
CA VAL A 242 11.53 21.11 0.11
C VAL A 242 10.67 19.97 0.63
N ILE A 243 11.25 18.77 0.76
CA ILE A 243 10.60 17.59 1.33
C ILE A 243 10.17 17.87 2.77
N SER A 244 11.03 18.46 3.61
CA SER A 244 10.69 18.75 5.01
C SER A 244 9.50 19.71 5.17
N GLU A 245 9.28 20.59 4.19
CA GLU A 245 8.17 21.57 4.21
C GLU A 245 6.88 21.00 3.58
N LEU A 246 7.02 20.36 2.42
CA LEU A 246 5.91 20.01 1.51
C LEU A 246 5.60 18.51 1.43
N PHE A 247 6.23 17.68 2.24
CA PHE A 247 5.96 16.24 2.35
C PHE A 247 5.70 15.87 3.82
N PRO A 248 4.87 14.85 4.13
CA PRO A 248 4.68 14.42 5.51
C PRO A 248 6.00 13.99 6.14
N SER A 249 6.24 14.42 7.38
CA SER A 249 7.53 14.23 8.04
C SER A 249 7.90 12.76 8.29
N GLU A 250 6.88 11.93 8.54
CA GLU A 250 7.00 10.50 8.85
C GLU A 250 6.76 9.59 7.64
N ALA A 251 6.26 10.13 6.52
CA ALA A 251 5.95 9.29 5.36
C ALA A 251 7.24 8.70 4.76
N PRO A 252 7.22 7.43 4.32
CA PRO A 252 8.39 6.76 3.81
C PRO A 252 8.90 7.40 2.51
N ILE A 253 10.22 7.48 2.42
CA ILE A 253 10.98 7.94 1.27
C ILE A 253 11.92 6.81 0.86
N TYR A 254 11.72 6.27 -0.34
CA TYR A 254 12.51 5.18 -0.90
C TYR A 254 13.59 5.73 -1.84
N MET A 255 14.84 5.68 -1.39
CA MET A 255 16.01 5.99 -2.17
C MET A 255 16.45 4.72 -2.91
N ALA A 256 16.52 4.75 -4.22
CA ALA A 256 16.85 3.58 -5.02
C ALA A 256 17.97 3.85 -6.03
N ASN A 257 18.67 2.79 -6.43
CA ASN A 257 19.40 2.79 -7.69
C ASN A 257 18.70 1.91 -8.73
N ILE A 258 19.20 1.93 -9.97
CA ILE A 258 18.66 1.08 -11.04
C ILE A 258 19.12 -0.38 -10.98
N LYS A 259 19.92 -0.75 -9.98
CA LYS A 259 20.47 -2.10 -9.76
C LYS A 259 19.67 -2.89 -8.72
N GLY A 260 18.58 -2.32 -8.21
CA GLY A 260 17.67 -2.95 -7.25
C GLY A 260 18.02 -2.71 -5.78
N LEU A 261 19.01 -1.86 -5.47
CA LEU A 261 19.24 -1.43 -4.08
C LEU A 261 18.23 -0.35 -3.72
N ILE A 262 17.49 -0.58 -2.64
CA ILE A 262 16.49 0.34 -2.09
C ILE A 262 16.82 0.56 -0.62
N GLN A 263 16.82 1.82 -0.20
CA GLN A 263 16.93 2.23 1.19
C GLN A 263 15.74 3.11 1.54
N GLU A 264 15.07 2.78 2.63
CA GLU A 264 14.00 3.57 3.22
C GLU A 264 14.55 4.60 4.20
N THR A 265 13.89 5.75 4.28
CA THR A 265 14.10 6.81 5.27
C THR A 265 12.84 7.69 5.32
N ASN A 266 12.87 8.83 6.01
CA ASN A 266 11.80 9.83 6.04
C ASN A 266 12.38 11.25 6.06
N ALA A 267 11.53 12.28 6.05
CA ALA A 267 11.99 13.65 5.97
C ALA A 267 12.81 14.09 7.21
N LYS A 268 12.47 13.58 8.41
CA LYS A 268 13.18 13.91 9.65
C LYS A 268 14.60 13.35 9.68
N GLU A 269 14.77 12.13 9.20
CA GLU A 269 16.07 11.48 9.10
C GLU A 269 16.94 12.09 7.99
N LEU A 270 16.33 12.50 6.88
CA LEU A 270 17.03 13.17 5.79
C LEU A 270 17.56 14.54 6.19
N LEU A 271 16.80 15.31 6.98
CA LEU A 271 17.19 16.64 7.42
C LEU A 271 16.80 16.89 8.88
N PRO A 272 17.59 16.36 9.84
CA PRO A 272 17.39 16.65 11.25
C PRO A 272 17.51 18.15 11.53
N PHE A 273 16.63 18.68 12.39
CA PHE A 273 16.60 20.11 12.73
C PHE A 273 16.43 21.02 11.51
N ALA A 274 15.63 20.58 10.53
CA ALA A 274 15.30 21.37 9.35
C ALA A 274 14.77 22.76 9.74
N PHE A 275 15.22 23.79 9.02
CA PHE A 275 14.67 25.13 9.15
C PHE A 275 13.21 25.13 8.75
N SER A 276 12.36 25.80 9.53
CA SER A 276 10.92 25.78 9.38
C SER A 276 10.29 27.16 9.57
N GLY A 277 8.99 27.27 9.29
CA GLY A 277 8.23 28.48 9.56
C GLY A 277 8.20 28.89 11.04
N ASP A 278 8.48 27.97 11.97
CA ASP A 278 8.56 28.29 13.40
C ASP A 278 9.83 29.03 13.79
N ASP A 279 10.91 28.91 13.01
CA ASP A 279 12.20 29.57 13.24
C ASP A 279 12.24 31.03 12.74
N LEU A 280 11.23 31.45 11.98
CA LEU A 280 11.11 32.80 11.42
C LEU A 280 10.56 33.84 12.42
N LYS A 281 10.22 33.41 13.64
CA LYS A 281 9.53 34.22 14.66
C LYS A 281 10.48 34.99 15.57
#